data_AF-A0A965GVH2-F1
#
_entry.id   AF-A0A965GVH2-F1
#
_cell.length_a   1.000
_cell.length_b   1.000
_cell.length_c   1.000
_cell.angle_alpha   90.00
_cell.angle_beta   90.00
_cell.angle_gamma   90.00
#
_symmetry.space_group_name_H-M   'P 1'
#
loop_
_entity.id
_entity.type
_entity.pdbx_description
1 polymer ?
#
loop_
_entity_poly.entity_id
_entity_poly.type
_entity_poly.pdbx_seq_one_letter_code
_entity_poly.pdbx_strand_id
1 'polypeptide(L)'
;MDPLAFNWYQGSRLSRTYWGPSYATSTEVMFLYYLGQTKAAANVYDGLRIVQVCAWYTRSSVIISGVACSTASSDTGIWTPGYVANTNAWDDLAFDAPKTIFVYRLGKINPNII
;
A
#
# COMPACT_ATOMS: atom_id res chain seq x y z
N MET A 1 13.22 16.62 -13.14
CA MET A 1 12.74 15.77 -12.03
C MET A 1 11.32 15.39 -12.38
N ASP A 2 11.11 14.18 -12.87
CA ASP A 2 9.77 13.74 -13.28
C ASP A 2 8.95 13.47 -12.01
N PRO A 3 7.79 14.11 -11.83
CA PRO A 3 7.05 14.04 -10.57
C PRO A 3 6.53 12.62 -10.35
N LEU A 4 6.70 12.09 -9.14
CA LEU A 4 6.08 10.85 -8.71
C LEU A 4 4.58 10.94 -8.99
N ALA A 5 4.07 10.09 -9.89
CA ALA A 5 2.64 9.97 -10.11
C ALA A 5 2.06 9.19 -8.92
N PHE A 6 1.35 9.89 -8.04
CA PHE A 6 0.69 9.28 -6.89
C PHE A 6 -0.77 8.97 -7.22
N ASN A 7 -1.09 7.68 -7.30
CA ASN A 7 -2.46 7.23 -7.47
C ASN A 7 -3.00 6.66 -6.15
N TRP A 8 -4.16 7.15 -5.74
CA TRP A 8 -4.85 6.74 -4.52
C TRP A 8 -5.93 5.72 -4.85
N TYR A 9 -6.02 4.68 -4.03
CA TYR A 9 -7.00 3.63 -4.19
C TYR A 9 -7.61 3.28 -2.83
N GLN A 10 -8.90 3.02 -2.83
CA GLN A 10 -9.63 2.53 -1.67
C GLN A 10 -10.01 1.07 -1.90
N GLY A 11 -9.61 0.20 -0.99
CA GLY A 11 -9.99 -1.21 -0.98
C GLY A 11 -10.97 -1.51 0.16
N SER A 12 -11.60 -2.68 0.11
CA SER A 12 -12.31 -3.23 1.28
C SER A 12 -11.30 -3.62 2.37
N ARG A 13 -11.79 -3.87 3.61
CA ARG A 13 -10.96 -4.40 4.72
C ARG A 13 -10.30 -5.77 4.46
N LEU A 14 -10.59 -6.40 3.32
CA LEU A 14 -9.96 -7.65 2.86
C LEU A 14 -9.33 -7.47 1.46
N SER A 15 -8.96 -6.23 1.12
CA SER A 15 -8.42 -5.90 -0.19
C SER A 15 -7.12 -6.65 -0.48
N ARG A 16 -6.99 -7.17 -1.70
CA ARG A 16 -5.76 -7.76 -2.21
C ARG A 16 -5.50 -7.21 -3.59
N THR A 17 -4.45 -6.41 -3.72
CA THR A 17 -4.07 -5.83 -5.01
C THR A 17 -2.61 -6.14 -5.30
N TYR A 18 -2.38 -6.72 -6.47
CA TYR A 18 -1.06 -7.14 -6.95
C TYR A 18 -0.78 -6.49 -8.31
N TRP A 19 0.43 -5.96 -8.46
CA TRP A 19 0.93 -5.39 -9.71
C TRP A 19 2.23 -6.10 -10.08
N GLY A 20 2.18 -7.43 -10.19
CA GLY A 20 3.37 -8.27 -10.21
C GLY A 20 3.95 -8.43 -8.79
N PRO A 21 5.28 -8.29 -8.59
CA PRO A 21 5.90 -8.45 -7.27
C PRO A 21 5.63 -7.28 -6.29
N SER A 22 5.13 -6.14 -6.78
CA SER A 22 4.61 -5.06 -5.92
C SER A 22 3.17 -5.35 -5.52
N TYR A 23 2.81 -5.11 -4.26
CA TYR A 23 1.47 -5.41 -3.74
C TYR A 23 1.05 -4.55 -2.56
N ALA A 24 -0.26 -4.46 -2.35
CA ALA A 24 -0.91 -3.98 -1.13
C ALA A 24 -2.02 -4.97 -0.75
N THR A 25 -1.94 -5.54 0.45
CA THR A 25 -2.89 -6.54 0.95
C THR A 25 -3.40 -6.17 2.33
N SER A 26 -4.63 -6.57 2.63
CA SER A 26 -5.24 -6.51 3.95
C SER A 26 -5.88 -7.85 4.26
N THR A 27 -5.56 -8.39 5.42
CA THR A 27 -5.97 -9.72 5.87
C THR A 27 -6.38 -9.67 7.32
N GLU A 28 -7.53 -10.25 7.64
CA GLU A 28 -7.90 -10.51 9.03
C GLU A 28 -7.02 -11.64 9.57
N VAL A 29 -6.26 -11.37 10.63
CA VAL A 29 -5.32 -12.35 11.23
C VAL A 29 -5.74 -12.81 12.62
N MET A 30 -6.70 -12.12 13.22
CA MET A 30 -7.40 -12.46 14.46
C MET A 30 -8.77 -11.78 14.39
N PHE A 31 -9.78 -12.26 15.12
CA PHE A 31 -11.15 -11.74 15.05
C PHE A 31 -11.15 -10.20 15.13
N LEU A 32 -11.55 -9.54 14.02
CA LEU A 32 -11.58 -8.08 13.82
C LEU A 32 -10.24 -7.36 13.79
N TYR A 33 -9.11 -8.08 13.84
CA TYR A 33 -7.79 -7.50 13.73
C TYR A 33 -7.24 -7.69 12.32
N TYR A 34 -7.08 -6.58 11.61
CA TYR A 34 -6.66 -6.54 10.21
C TYR A 34 -5.18 -6.16 10.12
N LEU A 35 -4.39 -7.00 9.46
CA LEU A 35 -3.01 -6.74 9.08
C LEU A 35 -2.96 -6.28 7.63
N GLY A 36 -2.45 -5.06 7.42
CA GLY A 36 -2.14 -4.50 6.12
C GLY A 36 -0.67 -4.68 5.79
N GLN A 37 -0.34 -5.13 4.59
CA GLN A 37 1.03 -5.31 4.12
C GLN A 37 1.26 -4.61 2.79
N THR A 38 2.44 -4.05 2.60
CA THR A 38 2.83 -3.36 1.37
C THR A 38 4.23 -3.74 0.93
N LYS A 39 4.43 -3.83 -0.38
CA LYS A 39 5.73 -4.10 -1.00
C LYS A 39 5.86 -3.32 -2.31
N ALA A 40 6.92 -2.53 -2.41
CA ALA A 40 7.39 -1.95 -3.67
C ALA A 40 8.59 -2.75 -4.17
N ALA A 41 8.45 -3.35 -5.35
CA ALA A 41 9.48 -4.21 -5.93
C ALA A 41 10.19 -3.59 -7.15
N ALA A 42 9.93 -2.30 -7.44
CA ALA A 42 10.51 -1.59 -8.60
C ALA A 42 10.23 -2.25 -9.96
N ASN A 43 9.20 -3.08 -10.06
CA ASN A 43 8.78 -3.65 -11.33
C ASN A 43 7.98 -2.63 -12.15
N VAL A 44 7.98 -2.84 -13.47
CA VAL A 44 7.15 -2.07 -14.40
C VAL A 44 5.76 -2.72 -14.45
N TYR A 45 4.71 -1.90 -14.35
CA TYR A 45 3.32 -2.29 -14.48
C TYR A 45 2.55 -1.16 -15.16
N ASP A 46 1.84 -1.49 -16.24
CA ASP A 46 1.07 -0.52 -17.03
C ASP A 46 1.94 0.66 -17.51
N GLY A 47 3.09 0.34 -18.10
CA GLY A 47 4.04 1.31 -18.66
C GLY A 47 4.86 2.12 -17.64
N LEU A 48 4.61 1.99 -16.34
CA LEU A 48 5.29 2.76 -15.28
C LEU A 48 5.95 1.86 -14.24
N ARG A 49 7.05 2.32 -13.65
CA ARG A 49 7.75 1.61 -12.57
C ARG A 49 7.15 1.97 -11.22
N ILE A 50 6.79 0.95 -10.43
CA ILE A 50 6.26 1.14 -9.07
C ILE A 50 7.41 1.25 -8.08
N VAL A 51 7.62 2.44 -7.51
CA VAL A 51 8.73 2.72 -6.58
C VAL A 51 8.28 2.90 -5.14
N GLN A 52 6.98 3.12 -4.92
CA GLN A 52 6.44 3.21 -3.58
C GLN A 52 5.05 2.56 -3.51
N VAL A 53 4.81 1.82 -2.44
CA VAL A 53 3.48 1.35 -2.07
C VAL A 53 3.27 1.71 -0.61
N CYS A 54 2.26 2.54 -0.33
CA CYS A 54 1.86 2.90 1.03
C CYS A 54 0.46 2.39 1.33
N ALA A 55 0.17 2.06 2.59
CA ALA A 55 -1.18 1.72 3.03
C ALA A 55 -1.43 2.13 4.48
N TRP A 56 -2.71 2.33 4.80
CA TRP A 56 -3.23 2.65 6.12
C TRP A 56 -4.71 2.28 6.21
N TYR A 57 -5.24 2.26 7.43
CA TYR A 57 -6.66 2.07 7.68
C TYR A 57 -7.31 3.41 8.01
N THR A 58 -8.54 3.57 7.52
CA THR A 58 -9.39 4.70 7.86
C THR A 58 -10.72 4.25 8.44
N ARG A 59 -11.32 5.09 9.28
CA ARG A 59 -12.69 4.96 9.78
C ARG A 59 -13.31 6.35 9.85
N SER A 60 -14.51 6.52 9.29
CA SER A 60 -15.14 7.84 9.14
C SER A 60 -14.21 8.90 8.53
N SER A 61 -13.45 8.50 7.51
CA SER A 61 -12.44 9.35 6.83
C SER A 61 -11.23 9.78 7.67
N VAL A 62 -11.09 9.28 8.91
CA VAL A 62 -9.94 9.52 9.78
C VAL A 62 -8.99 8.33 9.72
N ILE A 63 -7.68 8.59 9.65
CA ILE A 63 -6.65 7.54 9.73
C ILE A 63 -6.62 6.97 11.15
N ILE A 64 -6.78 5.65 11.29
CA ILE A 64 -6.82 4.95 12.60
C ILE A 64 -5.60 4.05 12.85
N SER A 65 -4.66 4.02 11.91
CA SER A 65 -3.44 3.21 11.99
C SER A 65 -2.20 4.03 11.65
N GLY A 66 -1.01 3.47 11.86
CA GLY A 66 0.19 4.01 11.22
C GLY A 66 0.12 3.92 9.69
N VAL A 67 0.78 4.83 8.99
CA VAL A 67 0.99 4.73 7.53
C VAL A 67 2.22 3.85 7.28
N ALA A 68 2.02 2.71 6.63
CA ALA A 68 3.11 1.81 6.24
C ALA A 68 3.49 2.08 4.79
N CYS A 69 4.77 2.35 4.53
CA CYS A 69 5.28 2.57 3.18
C CYS A 69 6.47 1.65 2.89
N SER A 70 6.37 0.91 1.80
CA SER A 70 7.50 0.23 1.17
C SER A 70 8.00 1.10 0.01
N THR A 71 9.29 1.42 0.01
CA THR A 71 9.92 2.23 -1.02
C THR A 71 11.10 1.46 -1.62
N ALA A 72 11.08 1.27 -2.94
CA ALA A 72 12.20 0.73 -3.69
C ALA A 72 13.17 1.84 -4.06
N SER A 73 14.46 1.52 -4.15
CA SER A 73 15.54 2.48 -4.43
C SER A 73 16.42 1.99 -5.58
N SER A 74 17.17 2.92 -6.16
CA SER A 74 18.18 2.68 -7.18
C SER A 74 19.35 3.63 -6.91
N ASP A 75 20.57 3.08 -6.85
CA ASP A 75 21.79 3.87 -6.65
C ASP A 75 22.62 3.98 -7.94
N THR A 76 22.57 2.97 -8.82
CA THR A 76 23.37 2.88 -10.06
C THR A 76 22.60 2.26 -11.23
N GLY A 77 21.27 2.37 -11.23
CA GLY A 77 20.39 1.77 -12.27
C GLY A 77 19.96 0.34 -11.96
N ILE A 78 20.52 -0.24 -10.89
CA ILE A 78 20.03 -1.48 -10.31
C ILE A 78 18.99 -1.13 -9.26
N TRP A 79 17.76 -1.53 -9.53
CA TRP A 79 16.65 -1.34 -8.61
C TRP A 79 16.64 -2.40 -7.51
N THR A 80 16.57 -1.94 -6.28
CA THR A 80 16.46 -2.77 -5.08
C THR A 80 15.05 -2.67 -4.51
N PRO A 81 14.36 -3.80 -4.26
CA PRO A 81 13.02 -3.78 -3.71
C PRO A 81 13.02 -3.29 -2.26
N GLY A 82 12.03 -2.48 -1.88
CA GLY A 82 11.84 -2.02 -0.51
C GLY A 82 11.43 -3.15 0.44
N TYR A 83 11.61 -3.02 1.74
CA TYR A 83 11.13 -4.02 2.70
C TYR A 83 9.59 -4.13 2.71
N VAL A 84 9.07 -5.27 3.18
CA VAL A 84 7.62 -5.38 3.45
C VAL A 84 7.30 -4.47 4.63
N ALA A 85 6.42 -3.50 4.43
CA ALA A 85 5.96 -2.60 5.49
C ALA A 85 4.54 -2.98 5.93
N ASN A 86 4.31 -3.00 7.24
CA ASN A 86 3.07 -3.47 7.84
C ASN A 86 2.34 -2.34 8.57
N THR A 87 1.02 -2.34 8.49
CA THR A 87 0.11 -1.52 9.29
C THR A 87 -1.01 -2.40 9.82
N ASN A 88 -1.70 -1.99 10.88
CA ASN A 88 -2.78 -2.79 11.44
C ASN A 88 -3.85 -1.92 12.07
N ALA A 89 -5.06 -2.48 12.19
CA ALA A 89 -6.17 -1.85 12.87
C ALA A 89 -7.11 -2.92 13.44
N TRP A 90 -7.74 -2.58 14.57
CA TRP A 90 -8.90 -3.29 15.09
C TRP A 90 -10.18 -2.72 14.46
N ASP A 91 -11.12 -3.57 14.07
CA ASP A 91 -12.47 -3.22 13.64
C ASP A 91 -13.44 -3.25 14.83
N ASP A 92 -14.66 -2.73 14.62
CA ASP A 92 -15.70 -2.65 15.64
C ASP A 92 -16.91 -3.51 15.24
N LEU A 93 -17.55 -4.16 16.23
CA LEU A 93 -18.71 -5.03 16.06
C LEU A 93 -20.05 -4.33 16.23
N ALA A 94 -20.07 -3.09 16.71
CA ALA A 94 -21.34 -2.40 16.93
C ALA A 94 -22.11 -2.34 15.59
N PHE A 95 -23.42 -2.57 15.66
CA PHE A 95 -24.27 -2.70 14.47
C PHE A 95 -24.22 -1.47 13.56
N ASP A 96 -24.01 -0.29 14.16
CA ASP A 96 -23.88 1.02 13.52
C ASP A 96 -22.45 1.56 13.55
N ALA A 97 -21.46 0.74 13.93
CA ALA A 97 -20.07 1.18 13.97
C ALA A 97 -19.57 1.60 12.58
N PRO A 98 -18.81 2.70 12.49
CA PRO A 98 -18.23 3.11 11.23
C PRO A 98 -17.23 2.07 10.73
N LYS A 99 -17.34 1.73 9.45
CA LYS A 99 -16.56 0.66 8.82
C LYS A 99 -15.08 1.02 8.77
N THR A 100 -14.23 0.03 9.07
CA THR A 100 -12.80 0.09 8.79
C THR A 100 -12.55 -0.12 7.29
N ILE A 101 -11.79 0.79 6.68
CA ILE A 101 -11.48 0.80 5.25
C ILE A 101 -9.96 0.73 5.06
N PHE A 102 -9.50 -0.19 4.22
CA PHE A 102 -8.08 -0.28 3.86
C PHE A 102 -7.80 0.63 2.66
N VAL A 103 -6.93 1.61 2.84
CA VAL A 103 -6.55 2.57 1.81
C VAL A 103 -5.10 2.37 1.45
N TYR A 104 -4.78 2.49 0.17
CA TYR A 104 -3.42 2.36 -0.31
C TYR A 104 -3.11 3.36 -1.43
N ARG A 105 -1.82 3.64 -1.60
CA ARG A 105 -1.29 4.60 -2.58
C ARG A 105 -0.09 4.00 -3.29
N LEU A 106 -0.04 4.20 -4.60
CA LEU A 106 1.12 3.88 -5.42
C LEU A 106 1.90 5.14 -5.73
N GLY A 107 3.22 5.07 -5.63
CA GLY A 107 4.15 5.99 -6.29
C GLY A 107 4.73 5.32 -7.53
N LYS A 108 4.49 5.91 -8.69
CA LYS A 108 4.96 5.43 -9.99
C LYS A 108 5.90 6.46 -10.65
N ILE A 109 6.90 5.99 -11.39
CA ILE A 109 7.81 6.81 -12.20
C ILE A 109 7.98 6.25 -13.61
N ASN A 110 8.53 7.05 -14.51
CA ASN A 110 8.97 6.59 -15.83
C ASN A 110 10.04 5.48 -15.66
N PRO A 111 9.89 4.31 -16.31
CA PRO A 111 10.78 3.16 -16.12
C PRO A 111 12.22 3.41 -16.57
N ASN A 112 12.46 4.42 -17.40
CA ASN A 112 13.77 4.82 -17.91
C ASN A 112 14.56 5.71 -16.94
N ILE A 113 13.96 6.09 -15.81
CA ILE A 113 14.65 6.81 -14.74
C ILE A 113 15.46 5.79 -13.91
N ILE A 114 16.74 6.11 -13.73
CA ILE A 114 17.75 5.35 -13.00
C ILE A 114 18.00 6.02 -11.66
#